data_AF-A0A2S0N693-F1
#
_entry.id   AF-A0A2S0N693-F1
#
_cell.length_a   1.000
_cell.length_b   1.000
_cell.length_c   1.000
_cell.angle_alpha   90.00
_cell.angle_beta   90.00
_cell.angle_gamma   90.00
#
_symmetry.space_group_name_H-M   'P 1'
#
loop_
_entity.id
_entity.type
_entity.pdbx_description
1 polymer ?
#
loop_
_entity_poly.entity_id
_entity_poly.type
_entity_poly.pdbx_seq_one_letter_code
_entity_poly.pdbx_strand_id
1 'polypeptide(L)'
;MLRQRMRGALGDFKDALARPTLKQKEAYGRLAHTLCVACCVGAITVLFGAAFSFWTTLLYVCSLMIWGLVLFVAGAILSKGE
;
A
#
# COMPACT_ATOMS: atom_id res chain seq x y z
N MET A 1 -26.41 -26.58 4.15
CA MET A 1 -25.11 -26.71 3.47
C MET A 1 -24.44 -25.37 3.13
N LEU A 2 -25.11 -24.42 2.44
CA LEU A 2 -24.48 -23.15 2.00
C LEU A 2 -23.90 -22.30 3.16
N ARG A 3 -24.66 -22.16 4.27
CA ARG A 3 -24.22 -21.41 5.47
C ARG A 3 -23.02 -22.02 6.20
N GLN A 4 -22.77 -23.32 6.02
CA GLN A 4 -21.64 -24.02 6.66
C GLN A 4 -20.37 -23.85 5.82
N ARG A 5 -20.50 -23.87 4.48
CA ARG A 5 -19.42 -23.52 3.54
C ARG A 5 -18.99 -22.06 3.68
N MET A 6 -19.93 -21.13 3.83
CA MET A 6 -19.61 -19.71 4.05
C MET A 6 -18.86 -19.47 5.37
N ARG A 7 -19.23 -20.18 6.44
CA ARG A 7 -18.51 -20.08 7.73
C ARG A 7 -17.09 -20.62 7.64
N GLY A 8 -16.88 -21.73 6.92
CA GLY A 8 -15.54 -22.25 6.64
C GLY A 8 -14.68 -21.24 5.86
N ALA A 9 -15.21 -20.73 4.74
CA ALA A 9 -14.50 -19.74 3.93
C ALA A 9 -14.17 -18.44 4.68
N LEU A 10 -15.05 -17.98 5.59
CA LEU A 10 -14.79 -16.84 6.46
C LEU A 10 -13.67 -17.11 7.47
N GLY A 11 -13.57 -18.34 7.98
CA GLY A 11 -12.45 -18.77 8.84
C GLY A 11 -11.14 -18.76 8.09
N ASP A 12 -11.10 -19.42 6.93
CA ASP A 12 -9.91 -19.51 6.08
C ASP A 12 -9.42 -18.12 5.62
N PHE A 13 -10.35 -17.19 5.34
CA PHE A 13 -10.01 -15.82 4.97
C PHE A 13 -9.37 -15.04 6.13
N LYS A 14 -9.89 -15.21 7.36
CA LYS A 14 -9.30 -14.60 8.55
C LYS A 14 -7.91 -15.15 8.83
N ASP A 15 -7.72 -16.45 8.71
CA ASP A 15 -6.42 -17.09 8.91
C ASP A 15 -5.41 -16.67 7.84
N ALA A 16 -5.84 -16.53 6.59
CA ALA A 16 -5.00 -16.02 5.49
C ALA A 16 -4.52 -14.58 5.73
N LEU A 17 -5.33 -13.74 6.39
CA LEU A 17 -4.94 -12.38 6.77
C LEU A 17 -4.02 -12.36 8.00
N ALA A 18 -4.27 -13.23 8.98
CA ALA A 18 -3.46 -13.30 10.20
C ALA A 18 -2.07 -13.93 9.94
N ARG A 19 -1.97 -14.86 8.99
CA ARG A 19 -0.76 -15.61 8.66
C ARG A 19 -0.59 -15.69 7.13
N PRO A 20 -0.22 -14.58 6.47
CA PRO A 20 -0.05 -14.56 5.04
C PRO A 20 1.10 -15.47 4.62
N THR A 21 0.87 -16.25 3.57
CA THR A 21 1.88 -17.08 2.92
C THR A 21 2.99 -16.22 2.31
N LEU A 22 4.15 -16.81 2.02
CA LEU A 22 5.27 -16.10 1.37
C LEU A 22 4.85 -15.41 0.06
N LYS A 23 4.09 -16.12 -0.79
CA LYS A 23 3.56 -15.54 -2.04
C LYS A 23 2.64 -14.34 -1.81
N GLN A 24 1.84 -14.36 -0.75
CA GLN A 24 0.98 -13.22 -0.37
C GLN A 24 1.83 -12.04 0.13
N LYS A 25 2.84 -12.28 0.96
CA LYS A 25 3.79 -11.24 1.39
C LYS A 25 4.50 -10.59 0.20
N GLU A 26 5.00 -11.38 -0.75
CA GLU A 26 5.61 -10.86 -1.98
C GLU A 26 4.63 -10.03 -2.83
N ALA A 27 3.36 -10.47 -2.93
CA ALA A 27 2.33 -9.73 -3.64
C ALA A 27 2.03 -8.39 -2.96
N TYR A 28 1.93 -8.36 -1.63
CA TYR A 28 1.80 -7.12 -0.86
C TYR A 28 3.02 -6.22 -1.01
N GLY A 29 4.24 -6.80 -1.07
CA GLY A 29 5.46 -6.04 -1.33
C GLY A 29 5.46 -5.33 -2.68
N ARG A 30 5.06 -6.05 -3.75
CA ARG A 30 4.88 -5.44 -5.08
C ARG A 30 3.83 -4.34 -5.07
N LEU A 31 2.69 -4.57 -4.42
CA LEU A 31 1.63 -3.56 -4.28
C LEU A 31 2.14 -2.30 -3.57
N ALA A 32 2.90 -2.46 -2.49
CA ALA A 32 3.48 -1.35 -1.74
C ALA A 32 4.44 -0.53 -2.62
N HIS A 33 5.29 -1.18 -3.42
CA HIS A 33 6.14 -0.48 -4.40
C HIS A 33 5.34 0.24 -5.49
N THR A 34 4.26 -0.36 -6.00
CA THR A 34 3.37 0.33 -6.95
C THR A 34 2.74 1.59 -6.34
N LEU A 35 2.27 1.50 -5.09
CA LEU A 35 1.72 2.66 -4.38
C LEU A 35 2.79 3.72 -4.08
N CYS A 36 4.03 3.31 -3.76
CA CYS A 36 5.15 4.23 -3.63
C CYS A 36 5.38 5.03 -4.93
N VAL A 37 5.35 4.36 -6.09
CA VAL A 37 5.48 5.05 -7.39
C VAL A 37 4.30 6.00 -7.61
N ALA A 38 3.07 5.59 -7.25
CA ALA A 38 1.90 6.46 -7.34
C ALA A 38 2.02 7.71 -6.45
N CYS A 39 2.62 7.60 -5.25
CA CYS A 39 2.91 8.75 -4.41
C CYS A 39 3.88 9.74 -5.09
N CYS A 40 4.93 9.24 -5.75
CA CYS A 40 5.86 10.08 -6.51
C CYS A 40 5.15 10.79 -7.68
N VAL A 41 4.34 10.06 -8.45
CA VAL A 41 3.53 10.64 -9.53
C VAL A 41 2.59 11.71 -8.99
N GLY A 42 1.85 11.42 -7.91
CA GLY A 42 0.95 12.38 -7.28
C GLY A 42 1.66 13.63 -6.79
N ALA A 43 2.87 13.49 -6.22
CA ALA A 43 3.66 14.63 -5.75
C ALA A 43 4.05 15.56 -6.91
N ILE A 44 4.46 14.99 -8.04
CA ILE A 44 4.74 15.74 -9.27
C ILE A 44 3.46 16.42 -9.77
N THR A 45 2.34 15.70 -9.84
CA THR A 45 1.06 16.27 -10.29
C THR A 45 0.61 17.43 -9.42
N VAL A 46 0.76 17.34 -8.10
CA VAL A 46 0.42 18.43 -7.17
C VAL A 46 1.38 19.61 -7.34
N LEU A 47 2.68 19.35 -7.51
CA LEU A 47 3.70 20.40 -7.64
C LEU A 47 3.50 21.26 -8.90
N PHE A 48 3.09 20.65 -10.01
CA PHE A 48 2.86 21.33 -11.28
C PHE A 48 1.38 21.65 -11.56
N GLY A 49 0.47 21.35 -10.63
CA GLY A 49 -0.95 21.65 -10.73
C GLY A 49 -1.26 23.10 -10.34
N ALA A 50 -2.07 23.80 -11.14
CA ALA A 50 -2.30 25.23 -10.99
C ALA A 50 -3.34 25.64 -9.90
N ALA A 51 -3.68 24.78 -8.93
CA ALA A 51 -4.92 24.92 -8.17
C ALA A 51 -4.78 25.29 -6.68
N PHE A 52 -3.59 25.23 -6.09
CA PHE A 52 -3.43 25.30 -4.62
C PHE A 52 -2.53 26.45 -4.16
N SER A 53 -2.75 26.89 -2.92
CA SER A 53 -1.83 27.80 -2.23
C SER A 53 -0.47 27.12 -1.98
N PHE A 54 0.59 27.91 -1.84
CA PHE A 54 1.94 27.39 -1.56
C PHE A 54 1.97 26.40 -0.38
N TRP A 55 1.35 26.76 0.74
CA TRP A 55 1.34 25.92 1.95
C TRP A 55 0.58 24.61 1.75
N THR A 56 -0.54 24.65 1.02
CA THR A 56 -1.32 23.44 0.68
C THR A 56 -0.50 22.51 -0.22
N THR A 57 0.14 23.05 -1.26
CA THR A 57 1.02 22.29 -2.15
C THR A 57 2.15 21.65 -1.37
N LEU A 58 2.82 22.42 -0.51
CA LEU A 58 3.93 21.93 0.31
C LEU A 58 3.48 20.76 1.21
N LEU A 59 2.35 20.91 1.92
CA LEU A 59 1.83 19.88 2.80
C LEU A 59 1.48 18.59 2.05
N TYR A 60 0.84 18.70 0.88
CA TYR A 60 0.50 17.53 0.06
C TYR A 60 1.74 16.82 -0.50
N VAL A 61 2.70 17.57 -1.05
CA VAL A 61 3.95 17.00 -1.57
C VAL A 61 4.72 16.31 -0.44
N CYS A 62 4.89 16.95 0.71
CA CYS A 62 5.55 16.34 1.87
C CYS A 62 4.82 15.08 2.35
N SER A 63 3.49 15.11 2.43
CA SER A 63 2.68 13.96 2.87
C SER A 63 2.83 12.78 1.92
N LEU A 64 2.75 13.02 0.60
CA LEU A 64 2.95 11.99 -0.41
C LEU A 64 4.36 11.42 -0.36
N MET A 65 5.37 12.25 -0.10
CA MET A 65 6.75 11.76 -0.02
C MET A 65 7.03 10.94 1.23
N ILE A 66 6.46 11.33 2.37
CA ILE A 66 6.53 10.54 3.61
C ILE A 66 5.85 9.18 3.40
N TRP A 67 4.63 9.15 2.85
CA TRP A 67 3.94 7.90 2.57
C TRP A 67 4.65 7.04 1.53
N GLY A 68 5.22 7.65 0.49
CA GLY A 68 6.03 6.95 -0.51
C GLY A 68 7.21 6.23 0.14
N LEU A 69 7.94 6.90 1.04
CA LEU A 69 9.04 6.30 1.79
C LEU A 69 8.57 5.13 2.68
N VAL A 70 7.47 5.32 3.42
CA VAL A 70 6.90 4.26 4.26
C VAL A 70 6.53 3.03 3.43
N LEU A 71 5.87 3.24 2.28
CA LEU A 71 5.49 2.17 1.37
C LEU A 71 6.69 1.49 0.72
N PHE A 72 7.73 2.24 0.38
CA PHE A 72 8.98 1.69 -0.14
C PHE A 72 9.65 0.76 0.88
N VAL A 73 9.77 1.21 2.14
CA VAL A 73 10.37 0.41 3.22
C VAL A 73 9.50 -0.80 3.53
N ALA A 74 8.17 -0.64 3.63
CA ALA A 74 7.25 -1.75 3.84
C ALA A 74 7.34 -2.79 2.70
N GLY A 75 7.39 -2.33 1.45
CA GLY A 75 7.58 -3.18 0.28
C GLY A 75 8.90 -3.96 0.34
N ALA A 76 10.00 -3.28 0.66
CA ALA A 76 11.31 -3.89 0.81
C ALA A 76 11.37 -4.93 1.93
N ILE A 77 10.71 -4.68 3.06
CA ILE A 77 10.61 -5.65 4.17
C ILE A 77 9.82 -6.88 3.73
N LEU A 78 8.66 -6.69 3.08
CA LEU A 78 7.80 -7.78 2.63
C LEU A 78 8.43 -8.62 1.51
N SER A 79 9.29 -8.02 0.69
CA SER A 79 10.04 -8.70 -0.36
C SER A 79 11.21 -9.54 0.16
N LYS A 80 11.65 -9.37 1.42
CA LYS A 80 12.80 -10.12 1.95
C LYS A 80 12.52 -11.57 2.32
N GLY A 81 11.26 -12.03 2.33
CA GLY A 81 10.91 -13.46 2.29
C GLY A 81 11.35 -14.37 3.45
N GLU A 82 12.20 -13.89 4.36
CA GLU A 82 12.72 -14.60 5.54
C GLU A 82 11.99 -14.15 6.83
#